data_AF-A0AAV0FIT0-F1
#
_entry.id   AF-A0AAV0FIT0-F1
#
_cell.length_a   1.000
_cell.length_b   1.000
_cell.length_c   1.000
_cell.angle_alpha   90.00
_cell.angle_beta   90.00
_cell.angle_gamma   90.00
#
_symmetry.space_group_name_H-M   'P 1'
#
loop_
_entity.id
_entity.type
_entity.pdbx_description
1 polymer ?
#
loop_
_entity_poly.entity_id
_entity_poly.type
_entity_poly.pdbx_seq_one_letter_code
_entity_poly.pdbx_strand_id
1 'polypeptide(L)'
;MTSRLEMFQSFDQDGPRGSDQGRSDKKPRVPSVTKGKDAIVTVPSSIAKRRAASPAARVTRSMSDIPTAGMTTWLRGNLELPPLLSQVITATEKEKISTLDHAALEKRSHHGLAELLLSISEVSRRKDEREKDLSLQLTELAKEVASLKLVRDSHAAEVTALKEMHAVELANARGRAVDAYKNSPEFVSDQEAYINAHLNDINKHWLSTPEGREKLASESYISYQIGIYATQQKIYPILRDKAGTSCITDWGLPPEVPNPEIPVANTPLDYIPFDRLPTDEELGDLPSETDHPASTASVP
;
A
#
# COMPACT_ATOMS: atom_id res chain seq x y z
N MET A 1 -3.56 -26.74 26.16
CA MET A 1 -4.97 -27.02 26.47
C MET A 1 -5.36 -26.22 27.70
N THR A 2 -5.91 -25.02 27.51
CA THR A 2 -7.01 -24.41 28.28
C THR A 2 -7.27 -23.03 27.70
N SER A 3 -8.50 -22.88 27.20
CA SER A 3 -9.06 -21.74 26.50
C SER A 3 -9.09 -20.47 27.35
N ARG A 4 -8.73 -19.33 26.75
CA ARG A 4 -9.17 -18.01 27.21
C ARG A 4 -9.34 -17.10 26.00
N LEU A 5 -10.32 -17.47 25.18
CA LEU A 5 -10.96 -16.62 24.19
C LEU A 5 -12.31 -16.17 24.78
N GLU A 6 -12.76 -14.99 24.38
CA GLU A 6 -14.07 -14.39 24.66
C GLU A 6 -14.22 -13.64 25.98
N MET A 7 -13.99 -12.33 25.91
CA MET A 7 -14.87 -11.30 26.50
C MET A 7 -14.39 -9.95 25.99
N PHE A 8 -15.09 -9.36 25.02
CA PHE A 8 -15.31 -7.92 24.84
C PHE A 8 -16.15 -7.70 23.57
N GLN A 9 -17.45 -7.95 23.70
CA GLN A 9 -18.50 -7.32 22.91
C GLN A 9 -19.49 -6.71 23.90
N SER A 10 -20.13 -5.61 23.49
CA SER A 10 -21.19 -4.83 24.17
C SER A 10 -20.70 -3.61 24.94
N PHE A 11 -20.63 -2.47 24.26
CA PHE A 11 -20.99 -1.19 24.88
C PHE A 11 -21.97 -0.47 23.96
N ASP A 12 -23.24 -0.56 24.34
CA ASP A 12 -24.34 0.31 23.92
C ASP A 12 -23.95 1.78 24.14
N GLN A 13 -24.12 2.65 23.15
CA GLN A 13 -25.30 3.51 23.01
C GLN A 13 -25.77 4.13 24.32
N ASP A 14 -25.28 5.33 24.61
CA ASP A 14 -26.12 6.43 25.11
C ASP A 14 -25.40 7.77 24.90
N GLY A 15 -26.01 8.63 24.10
CA GLY A 15 -25.56 10.01 23.92
C GLY A 15 -26.22 10.95 24.93
N PRO A 16 -25.72 12.20 25.01
CA PRO A 16 -26.60 13.32 25.26
C PRO A 16 -26.53 14.35 24.13
N ARG A 17 -27.73 14.70 23.67
CA ARG A 17 -28.03 15.93 22.94
C ARG A 17 -27.69 17.12 23.83
N GLY A 18 -26.82 18.00 23.34
CA GLY A 18 -26.53 19.29 23.93
C GLY A 18 -26.32 20.32 22.84
N SER A 19 -27.42 20.98 22.47
CA SER A 19 -27.46 22.21 21.68
C SER A 19 -26.70 23.32 22.41
N ASP A 20 -25.81 24.07 21.74
CA ASP A 20 -25.93 25.54 21.77
C ASP A 20 -25.10 26.24 20.69
N GLN A 21 -25.67 27.37 20.27
CA GLN A 21 -25.27 28.27 19.21
C GLN A 21 -24.02 29.07 19.59
N GLY A 22 -23.02 29.05 18.71
CA GLY A 22 -21.81 29.86 18.83
C GLY A 22 -21.34 30.37 17.47
N ARG A 23 -22.15 31.25 16.87
CA ARG A 23 -21.89 31.96 15.62
C ARG A 23 -20.70 32.91 15.82
N SER A 24 -19.53 32.56 15.29
CA SER A 24 -18.36 33.45 15.24
C SER A 24 -17.93 33.64 13.78
N ASP A 25 -18.15 34.86 13.29
CA ASP A 25 -17.68 35.36 12.00
C ASP A 25 -16.16 35.19 11.86
N LYS A 26 -15.73 34.29 10.97
CA LYS A 26 -14.35 34.27 10.47
C LYS A 26 -14.36 34.52 8.97
N LYS A 27 -13.94 35.74 8.61
CA LYS A 27 -13.59 36.16 7.25
C LYS A 27 -12.63 35.14 6.61
N PRO A 28 -12.79 34.81 5.32
CA PRO A 28 -11.82 33.99 4.61
C PRO A 28 -10.51 34.77 4.42
N ARG A 29 -9.43 34.25 5.00
CA ARG A 29 -8.06 34.74 4.81
C ARG A 29 -7.55 34.17 3.48
N VAL A 30 -7.26 35.06 2.53
CA VAL A 30 -6.61 34.75 1.25
C VAL A 30 -5.23 34.14 1.51
N PRO A 31 -4.89 32.97 0.93
CA PRO A 31 -3.53 32.47 0.96
C PRO A 31 -2.67 33.23 -0.07
N SER A 32 -1.64 33.90 0.45
CA SER A 32 -0.55 34.50 -0.32
C SER A 32 0.27 33.43 -1.03
N VAL A 33 0.36 33.55 -2.35
CA VAL A 33 1.24 32.75 -3.22
C VAL A 33 2.69 33.17 -2.98
N THR A 34 3.46 32.31 -2.34
CA THR A 34 4.93 32.39 -2.33
C THR A 34 5.50 31.45 -3.39
N LYS A 35 6.06 32.05 -4.44
CA LYS A 35 6.94 31.39 -5.42
C LYS A 35 8.19 30.83 -4.73
N GLY A 36 8.42 29.53 -4.86
CA GLY A 36 9.71 28.87 -4.63
C GLY A 36 9.80 27.68 -5.58
N LYS A 37 10.55 27.82 -6.67
CA LYS A 37 11.89 27.24 -6.87
C LYS A 37 11.86 25.72 -7.04
N ASP A 38 11.84 25.32 -8.31
CA ASP A 38 12.51 24.19 -8.94
C ASP A 38 13.06 23.11 -8.00
N ALA A 39 12.28 22.04 -7.83
CA ALA A 39 12.78 20.74 -7.41
C ALA A 39 12.56 19.75 -8.56
N ILE A 40 13.65 19.43 -9.26
CA ILE A 40 13.73 18.34 -10.23
C ILE A 40 13.69 17.05 -9.41
N VAL A 41 12.52 16.40 -9.35
CA VAL A 41 12.38 15.06 -8.78
C VAL A 41 12.55 14.06 -9.91
N THR A 42 13.73 13.47 -9.98
CA THR A 42 14.05 12.31 -10.82
C THR A 42 13.36 11.08 -10.24
N VAL A 43 12.33 10.58 -10.93
CA VAL A 43 11.65 9.33 -10.57
C VAL A 43 12.38 8.15 -11.23
N PRO A 44 12.75 7.08 -10.50
CA PRO A 44 13.36 5.91 -11.09
C PRO A 44 12.36 5.06 -11.90
N SER A 45 12.74 4.80 -13.14
CA SER A 45 12.06 3.93 -14.11
C SER A 45 12.35 2.46 -13.80
N SER A 46 11.45 1.76 -13.11
CA SER A 46 11.51 0.29 -13.02
C SER A 46 10.21 -0.37 -12.52
N ILE A 47 9.07 -0.10 -13.17
CA ILE A 47 7.90 -1.00 -13.07
C ILE A 47 7.34 -1.25 -14.47
N ALA A 48 8.08 -2.02 -15.26
CA ALA A 48 7.57 -2.66 -16.47
C ALA A 48 7.15 -4.10 -16.11
N LYS A 49 5.91 -4.30 -15.67
CA LYS A 49 5.34 -5.64 -15.54
C LYS A 49 3.87 -5.67 -15.97
N ARG A 50 3.60 -6.63 -16.86
CA ARG A 50 2.29 -7.22 -17.23
C ARG A 50 1.44 -6.42 -18.21
N ARG A 51 1.80 -6.51 -19.49
CA ARG A 51 0.82 -6.48 -20.59
C ARG A 51 -0.05 -7.74 -20.46
N ALA A 52 -1.28 -7.56 -19.98
CA ALA A 52 -2.33 -8.56 -20.14
C ALA A 52 -2.73 -8.62 -21.62
N ALA A 53 -2.67 -9.82 -22.19
CA ALA A 53 -3.18 -10.11 -23.51
C ALA A 53 -4.70 -9.86 -23.54
N SER A 54 -5.13 -9.02 -24.49
CA SER A 54 -6.54 -8.80 -24.80
C SER A 54 -6.87 -9.54 -26.08
N PRO A 55 -7.74 -10.57 -26.09
CA PRO A 55 -8.20 -11.21 -27.31
C PRO A 55 -9.50 -10.53 -27.74
N ALA A 56 -9.40 -9.34 -28.32
CA ALA A 56 -10.51 -8.71 -29.03
C ALA A 56 -10.29 -8.85 -30.54
N ALA A 57 -10.42 -10.09 -31.03
CA ALA A 57 -10.63 -10.34 -32.45
C ALA A 57 -12.06 -9.89 -32.82
N ARG A 58 -12.27 -8.57 -32.92
CA ARG A 58 -13.47 -8.02 -33.53
C ARG A 58 -13.19 -7.92 -35.03
N VAL A 59 -13.61 -8.97 -35.72
CA VAL A 59 -13.72 -9.03 -37.18
C VAL A 59 -14.62 -7.88 -37.64
N THR A 60 -14.02 -6.75 -38.03
CA THR A 60 -14.70 -5.76 -38.86
C THR A 60 -14.73 -6.32 -40.27
N ARG A 61 -15.75 -7.14 -40.56
CA ARG A 61 -16.14 -7.40 -41.95
C ARG A 61 -16.62 -6.07 -42.53
N SER A 62 -15.73 -5.43 -43.29
CA SER A 62 -16.09 -4.32 -44.15
C SER A 62 -17.19 -4.78 -45.10
N MET A 63 -18.33 -4.10 -45.12
CA MET A 63 -19.38 -4.35 -46.12
C MET A 63 -19.02 -3.80 -47.52
N SER A 64 -17.77 -3.37 -47.74
CA SER A 64 -17.30 -2.94 -49.06
C SER A 64 -16.98 -4.10 -50.02
N ASP A 65 -16.91 -5.33 -49.52
CA ASP A 65 -16.49 -6.48 -50.32
C ASP A 65 -17.70 -7.36 -50.70
N ILE A 66 -18.78 -6.73 -51.16
CA ILE A 66 -19.76 -7.42 -51.99
C ILE A 66 -19.17 -7.39 -53.40
N PRO A 67 -18.75 -8.52 -53.98
CA PRO A 67 -18.25 -8.54 -55.34
C PRO A 67 -19.41 -8.21 -56.29
N THR A 68 -19.48 -6.95 -56.74
CA THR A 68 -20.41 -6.49 -57.79
C THR A 68 -20.25 -7.31 -59.09
N ALA A 69 -19.12 -8.01 -59.26
CA ALA A 69 -18.86 -8.93 -60.35
C ALA A 69 -19.66 -10.26 -60.29
N GLY A 70 -20.20 -10.64 -59.12
CA GLY A 70 -20.97 -11.90 -58.95
C GLY A 70 -22.47 -11.77 -59.24
N MET A 71 -23.02 -10.56 -59.12
CA MET A 71 -24.46 -10.33 -59.30
C MET A 71 -24.85 -10.21 -60.79
N THR A 72 -23.91 -9.82 -61.65
CA THR A 72 -24.10 -9.81 -63.11
C THR A 72 -23.87 -11.17 -63.77
N THR A 73 -23.19 -12.10 -63.10
CA THR A 73 -22.98 -13.48 -63.59
C THR A 73 -24.11 -14.42 -63.17
N TRP A 74 -24.73 -14.25 -61.99
CA TRP A 74 -25.93 -15.02 -61.63
C TRP A 74 -27.15 -14.70 -62.52
N LEU A 75 -27.31 -13.44 -62.94
CA LEU A 75 -28.36 -13.05 -63.90
C LEU A 75 -28.06 -13.44 -65.36
N ARG A 76 -26.81 -13.82 -65.69
CA ARG A 76 -26.41 -14.19 -67.07
C ARG A 76 -26.31 -15.71 -67.27
N GLY A 77 -26.18 -16.49 -66.20
CA GLY A 77 -25.94 -17.94 -66.26
C GLY A 77 -27.16 -18.85 -66.15
N ASN A 78 -28.37 -18.33 -65.92
CA ASN A 78 -29.59 -19.14 -65.72
C ASN A 78 -30.80 -18.66 -66.56
N LEU A 79 -30.52 -18.08 -67.73
CA LEU A 79 -31.51 -17.86 -68.80
C LEU A 79 -31.25 -18.83 -69.96
N GLU A 80 -30.99 -20.11 -69.66
CA GLU A 80 -31.28 -21.14 -70.65
C GLU A 80 -32.80 -21.38 -70.63
N LEU A 81 -33.46 -20.71 -71.57
CA LEU A 81 -34.85 -21.00 -71.91
C LEU A 81 -34.98 -22.48 -72.30
N PRO A 82 -35.93 -23.24 -71.71
CA PRO A 82 -36.13 -24.63 -72.08
C PRO A 82 -36.54 -24.75 -73.56
N PRO A 83 -36.10 -25.80 -74.29
CA PRO A 83 -36.34 -25.96 -75.73
C PRO A 83 -37.80 -26.36 -76.08
N LEU A 84 -38.75 -26.22 -75.14
CA LEU A 84 -40.17 -26.53 -75.33
C LEU A 84 -41.07 -25.29 -75.45
N LEU A 85 -40.50 -24.12 -75.79
CA LEU A 85 -41.25 -22.90 -76.12
C LEU A 85 -40.87 -22.30 -77.49
N SER A 86 -40.35 -23.10 -78.43
CA SER A 86 -40.10 -22.66 -79.81
C SER A 86 -41.15 -23.16 -80.83
N GLN A 87 -42.21 -23.86 -80.40
CA GLN A 87 -43.17 -24.47 -81.32
C GLN A 87 -44.65 -24.10 -81.13
N VAL A 88 -44.99 -23.14 -80.27
CA VAL A 88 -46.35 -22.59 -80.25
C VAL A 88 -46.29 -21.07 -80.16
N ILE A 89 -45.79 -20.44 -81.24
CA ILE A 89 -46.26 -19.12 -81.64
C ILE A 89 -47.11 -19.40 -82.87
N THR A 90 -48.41 -19.59 -82.63
CA THR A 90 -49.38 -19.64 -83.72
C THR A 90 -49.33 -18.31 -84.48
N ALA A 91 -49.53 -18.35 -85.80
CA ALA A 91 -49.45 -17.17 -86.67
C ALA A 91 -50.35 -16.00 -86.22
N THR A 92 -51.32 -16.27 -85.35
CA THR A 92 -52.25 -15.31 -84.73
C THR A 92 -51.70 -14.60 -83.48
N GLU A 93 -50.64 -15.08 -82.84
CA GLU A 93 -49.92 -14.34 -81.78
C GLU A 93 -48.79 -13.47 -82.34
N LYS A 94 -48.22 -13.85 -83.48
CA LYS A 94 -47.26 -13.02 -84.23
C LYS A 94 -47.88 -11.69 -84.69
N GLU A 95 -49.20 -11.67 -84.91
CA GLU A 95 -49.98 -10.48 -85.32
C GLU A 95 -50.44 -9.61 -84.11
N LYS A 96 -50.55 -10.21 -82.90
CA LYS A 96 -50.73 -9.44 -81.65
C LYS A 96 -49.43 -8.83 -81.14
N ILE A 97 -48.29 -9.44 -81.45
CA ILE A 97 -46.97 -8.88 -81.14
C ILE A 97 -46.60 -7.76 -82.14
N SER A 98 -47.10 -7.79 -83.38
CA SER A 98 -46.87 -6.71 -84.35
C SER A 98 -47.77 -5.47 -84.16
N THR A 99 -48.75 -5.53 -83.27
CA THR A 99 -49.62 -4.41 -82.89
C THR A 99 -49.36 -3.90 -81.48
N LEU A 100 -48.38 -4.49 -80.78
CA LEU A 100 -47.78 -3.87 -79.60
C LEU A 100 -47.05 -2.61 -80.05
N ASP A 101 -47.64 -1.47 -79.74
CA ASP A 101 -47.09 -0.15 -80.00
C ASP A 101 -45.72 -0.03 -79.30
N HIS A 102 -44.66 -0.41 -80.01
CA HIS A 102 -43.30 -0.46 -79.51
C HIS A 102 -42.90 0.90 -78.90
N ALA A 103 -43.42 2.00 -79.45
CA ALA A 103 -43.22 3.34 -78.91
C ALA A 103 -43.89 3.53 -77.54
N ALA A 104 -45.07 2.96 -77.30
CA ALA A 104 -45.74 3.00 -76.00
C ALA A 104 -45.02 2.13 -74.95
N LEU A 105 -44.48 0.97 -75.36
CA LEU A 105 -43.69 0.09 -74.49
C LEU A 105 -42.34 0.72 -74.10
N GLU A 106 -41.66 1.35 -75.06
CA GLU A 106 -40.41 2.08 -74.85
C GLU A 106 -40.64 3.33 -73.97
N LYS A 107 -41.74 4.06 -74.18
CA LYS A 107 -42.11 5.19 -73.32
C LYS A 107 -42.40 4.76 -71.87
N ARG A 108 -43.07 3.61 -71.67
CA ARG A 108 -43.35 3.07 -70.33
C ARG A 108 -42.09 2.55 -69.64
N SER A 109 -41.14 1.97 -70.38
CA SER A 109 -39.85 1.53 -69.83
C SER A 109 -38.95 2.71 -69.45
N HIS A 110 -38.87 3.75 -70.28
CA HIS A 110 -38.14 4.98 -69.96
C HIS A 110 -38.74 5.72 -68.76
N HIS A 111 -40.06 5.75 -68.63
CA HIS A 111 -40.72 6.33 -67.47
C HIS A 111 -40.41 5.56 -66.19
N GLY A 112 -40.50 4.22 -66.20
CA GLY A 112 -40.15 3.39 -65.04
C GLY A 112 -38.66 3.50 -64.66
N LEU A 113 -37.75 3.63 -65.64
CA LEU A 113 -36.33 3.89 -65.38
C LEU A 113 -36.11 5.29 -64.76
N ALA A 114 -36.84 6.31 -65.23
CA ALA A 114 -36.77 7.65 -64.66
C ALA A 114 -37.28 7.70 -63.21
N GLU A 115 -38.38 7.01 -62.89
CA GLU A 115 -38.88 6.87 -61.52
C GLU A 115 -37.88 6.14 -60.61
N LEU A 116 -37.26 5.07 -61.10
CA LEU A 116 -36.24 4.33 -60.36
C LEU A 116 -34.99 5.18 -60.09
N LEU A 117 -34.53 5.97 -61.07
CA LEU A 117 -33.40 6.89 -60.87
C LEU A 117 -33.72 7.99 -59.84
N LEU A 118 -34.95 8.51 -59.82
CA LEU A 118 -35.43 9.44 -58.80
C LEU A 118 -35.50 8.78 -57.42
N SER A 119 -35.99 7.54 -57.33
CA SER A 119 -36.00 6.80 -56.07
C SER A 119 -34.58 6.52 -55.55
N ILE A 120 -33.63 6.20 -56.43
CA ILE A 120 -32.22 5.96 -56.05
C ILE A 120 -31.55 7.25 -55.57
N SER A 121 -31.82 8.38 -56.22
CA SER A 121 -31.25 9.67 -55.80
C SER A 121 -31.82 10.11 -54.45
N GLU A 122 -33.11 9.88 -54.19
CA GLU A 122 -33.73 10.17 -52.89
C GLU A 122 -33.19 9.25 -51.78
N VAL A 123 -33.02 7.95 -52.04
CA VAL A 123 -32.40 7.04 -51.08
C VAL A 123 -30.96 7.44 -50.78
N SER A 124 -30.18 7.82 -51.81
CA SER A 124 -28.81 8.31 -51.63
C SER A 124 -28.77 9.58 -50.77
N ARG A 125 -29.65 10.55 -51.03
CA ARG A 125 -29.77 11.77 -50.23
C ARG A 125 -30.08 11.48 -48.76
N ARG A 126 -31.06 10.60 -48.50
CA ARG A 126 -31.42 10.20 -47.13
C ARG A 126 -30.28 9.47 -46.42
N LYS A 127 -29.49 8.69 -47.17
CA LYS A 127 -28.29 8.03 -46.63
C LYS A 127 -27.25 9.08 -46.21
N ASP A 128 -26.95 10.05 -47.08
CA ASP A 128 -25.97 11.10 -46.79
C ASP A 128 -26.41 11.98 -45.60
N GLU A 129 -27.70 12.30 -45.50
CA GLU A 129 -28.28 13.01 -44.36
C GLU A 129 -28.10 12.21 -43.06
N ARG A 130 -28.43 10.91 -43.08
CA ARG A 130 -28.22 10.03 -41.93
C ARG A 130 -26.74 9.88 -41.54
N GLU A 131 -25.83 9.80 -42.50
CA GLU A 131 -24.40 9.71 -42.22
C GLU A 131 -23.88 11.01 -41.56
N LYS A 132 -24.38 12.17 -41.99
CA LYS A 132 -24.09 13.45 -41.33
C LYS A 132 -24.64 13.50 -39.91
N ASP A 133 -25.89 13.09 -39.70
CA ASP A 133 -26.51 13.06 -38.37
C ASP A 133 -25.76 12.11 -37.42
N LEU A 134 -25.39 10.92 -37.89
CA LEU A 134 -24.58 9.97 -37.12
C LEU A 134 -23.20 10.54 -36.80
N SER A 135 -22.56 11.24 -37.75
CA SER A 135 -21.26 11.88 -37.53
C SER A 135 -21.36 12.96 -36.45
N LEU A 136 -22.42 13.77 -36.47
CA LEU A 136 -22.66 14.78 -35.43
C LEU A 136 -22.86 14.13 -34.06
N GLN A 137 -23.70 13.09 -33.96
CA GLN A 137 -23.92 12.36 -32.71
C GLN A 137 -22.64 11.73 -32.16
N LEU A 138 -21.79 11.15 -33.02
CA LEU A 138 -20.50 10.58 -32.61
C LEU A 138 -19.55 11.66 -32.09
N THR A 139 -19.52 12.84 -32.71
CA THR A 139 -18.68 13.94 -32.21
C THR A 139 -19.16 14.48 -30.87
N GLU A 140 -20.48 14.56 -30.66
CA GLU A 140 -21.04 15.03 -29.40
C GLU A 140 -20.82 14.01 -28.28
N LEU A 141 -21.05 12.73 -28.55
CA LEU A 141 -20.74 11.65 -27.62
C LEU A 141 -19.24 11.61 -27.28
N ALA A 142 -18.36 11.88 -28.25
CA ALA A 142 -16.92 11.95 -27.99
C ALA A 142 -16.55 13.10 -27.04
N LYS A 143 -17.22 14.26 -27.15
CA LYS A 143 -17.04 15.38 -26.20
C LYS A 143 -17.53 15.02 -24.80
N GLU A 144 -18.69 14.38 -24.68
CA GLU A 144 -19.23 13.94 -23.39
C GLU A 144 -18.34 12.90 -22.72
N VAL A 145 -17.84 11.93 -23.48
CA VAL A 145 -16.87 10.95 -22.97
C VAL A 145 -15.58 11.63 -22.54
N ALA A 146 -15.12 12.67 -23.24
CA ALA A 146 -13.93 13.42 -22.85
C ALA A 146 -14.15 14.23 -21.55
N SER A 147 -15.32 14.87 -21.39
CA SER A 147 -15.64 15.62 -20.16
C SER A 147 -15.80 14.69 -18.95
N LEU A 148 -16.47 13.55 -19.11
CA LEU A 148 -16.60 12.54 -18.04
C LEU A 148 -15.24 11.95 -17.64
N LYS A 149 -14.34 11.72 -18.58
CA LYS A 149 -12.97 11.28 -18.27
C LYS A 149 -12.23 12.31 -17.43
N LEU A 150 -12.33 13.59 -17.79
CA LEU A 150 -11.69 14.66 -17.02
C LEU A 150 -12.23 14.72 -15.58
N VAL A 151 -13.55 14.64 -15.40
CA VAL A 151 -14.18 14.62 -14.07
C VAL A 151 -13.73 13.41 -13.26
N ARG A 152 -13.73 12.22 -13.88
CA ARG A 152 -13.26 10.99 -13.25
C ARG A 152 -11.80 11.08 -12.81
N ASP A 153 -10.94 11.59 -13.67
CA ASP A 153 -9.50 11.68 -13.38
C ASP A 153 -9.23 12.75 -12.28
N SER A 154 -9.99 13.86 -12.28
CA SER A 154 -9.96 14.85 -11.19
C SER A 154 -10.42 14.24 -9.87
N HIS A 155 -11.54 13.51 -9.86
CA HIS A 155 -12.03 12.83 -8.66
C HIS A 155 -11.04 11.77 -8.18
N ALA A 156 -10.40 11.03 -9.09
CA ALA A 156 -9.39 10.04 -8.72
C ALA A 156 -8.20 10.71 -8.00
N ALA A 157 -7.73 11.86 -8.52
CA ALA A 157 -6.65 12.63 -7.91
C ALA A 157 -7.03 13.18 -6.52
N GLU A 158 -8.26 13.68 -6.35
CA GLU A 158 -8.76 14.17 -5.07
C GLU A 158 -8.84 13.04 -4.03
N VAL A 159 -9.36 11.87 -4.42
CA VAL A 159 -9.42 10.70 -3.54
C VAL A 159 -8.03 10.22 -3.13
N THR A 160 -7.06 10.23 -4.04
CA THR A 160 -5.68 9.88 -3.68
C THR A 160 -5.08 10.88 -2.70
N ALA A 161 -5.29 12.18 -2.92
CA ALA A 161 -4.80 13.22 -2.01
C ALA A 161 -5.43 13.11 -0.61
N LEU A 162 -6.74 12.85 -0.53
CA LEU A 162 -7.43 12.64 0.75
C LEU A 162 -6.92 11.41 1.49
N LYS A 163 -6.63 10.31 0.78
CA LYS A 163 -6.04 9.11 1.37
C LYS A 163 -4.64 9.36 1.93
N GLU A 164 -3.81 10.10 1.20
CA GLU A 164 -2.47 10.47 1.65
C GLU A 164 -2.53 11.38 2.88
N MET A 165 -3.39 12.39 2.87
CA MET A 165 -3.61 13.26 4.04
C MET A 165 -4.06 12.46 5.26
N HIS A 166 -5.05 11.57 5.11
CA HIS A 166 -5.53 10.74 6.21
C HIS A 166 -4.47 9.76 6.72
N ALA A 167 -3.63 9.21 5.84
CA ALA A 167 -2.52 8.35 6.24
C ALA A 167 -1.50 9.11 7.10
N VAL A 168 -1.16 10.34 6.72
CA VAL A 168 -0.28 11.23 7.50
C VAL A 168 -0.91 11.60 8.85
N GLU A 169 -2.20 11.94 8.86
CA GLU A 169 -2.92 12.26 10.09
C GLU A 169 -2.96 11.08 11.06
N LEU A 170 -3.21 9.86 10.57
CA LEU A 170 -3.20 8.64 11.37
C LEU A 170 -1.80 8.35 11.93
N ALA A 171 -0.75 8.53 11.13
CA ALA A 171 0.62 8.37 11.59
C ALA A 171 0.95 9.37 12.72
N ASN A 172 0.56 10.63 12.55
CA ASN A 172 0.75 11.67 13.56
C ASN A 172 -0.07 11.40 14.83
N ALA A 173 -1.33 10.95 14.69
CA ALA A 173 -2.18 10.58 15.82
C ALA A 173 -1.61 9.40 16.59
N ARG A 174 -1.08 8.39 15.89
CA ARG A 174 -0.39 7.25 16.52
C ARG A 174 0.87 7.69 17.26
N GLY A 175 1.68 8.57 16.67
CA GLY A 175 2.86 9.14 17.33
C GLY A 175 2.48 9.81 18.65
N ARG A 176 1.51 10.73 18.61
CA ARG A 176 1.01 11.41 19.81
C ARG A 176 0.45 10.45 20.85
N ALA A 177 -0.27 9.41 20.44
CA ALA A 177 -0.82 8.42 21.36
C ALA A 177 0.28 7.60 22.05
N VAL A 178 1.33 7.21 21.32
CA VAL A 178 2.50 6.51 21.89
C VAL A 178 3.24 7.42 22.85
N ASP A 179 3.46 8.68 22.49
CA ASP A 179 4.15 9.64 23.36
C ASP A 179 3.34 9.93 24.62
N ALA A 180 2.02 10.10 24.50
CA ALA A 180 1.13 10.24 25.65
C ALA A 180 1.18 9.00 26.56
N TYR A 181 1.18 7.80 25.96
CA TYR A 181 1.28 6.56 26.72
C TYR A 181 2.62 6.44 27.47
N LYS A 182 3.75 6.71 26.81
CA LYS A 182 5.08 6.68 27.46
C LYS A 182 5.19 7.60 28.68
N ASN A 183 4.48 8.71 28.66
CA ASN A 183 4.45 9.68 29.76
C ASN A 183 3.34 9.41 30.79
N SER A 184 2.58 8.33 30.62
CA SER A 184 1.47 7.97 31.50
C SER A 184 1.94 7.11 32.69
N PRO A 185 1.25 7.18 33.85
CA PRO A 185 1.56 6.29 34.97
C PRO A 185 1.32 4.81 34.64
N GLU A 186 0.41 4.51 33.71
CA GLU A 186 0.16 3.14 33.23
C GLU A 186 1.41 2.54 32.59
N PHE A 187 2.19 3.32 31.83
CA PHE A 187 3.43 2.84 31.24
C PHE A 187 4.46 2.43 32.31
N VAL A 188 4.57 3.20 33.40
CA VAL A 188 5.45 2.84 34.52
C VAL A 188 5.01 1.52 35.17
N SER A 189 3.70 1.37 35.41
CA SER A 189 3.13 0.13 35.95
C SER A 189 3.40 -1.07 35.02
N ASP A 190 3.22 -0.90 33.71
CA ASP A 190 3.47 -1.95 32.72
C ASP A 190 4.96 -2.29 32.61
N GLN A 191 5.84 -1.30 32.72
CA GLN A 191 7.28 -1.50 32.76
C GLN A 191 7.70 -2.30 34.00
N GLU A 192 7.19 -1.94 35.18
CA GLU A 192 7.44 -2.68 36.42
C GLU A 192 6.90 -4.11 36.33
N ALA A 193 5.69 -4.30 35.81
CA ALA A 193 5.11 -5.62 35.59
C ALA A 193 5.96 -6.47 34.64
N TYR A 194 6.45 -5.87 33.55
CA TYR A 194 7.33 -6.53 32.59
C TYR A 194 8.68 -6.92 33.21
N ILE A 195 9.33 -6.00 33.93
CA ILE A 195 10.62 -6.27 34.61
C ILE A 195 10.43 -7.40 35.63
N ASN A 196 9.37 -7.36 36.43
CA ASN A 196 9.11 -8.38 37.43
C ASN A 196 8.83 -9.76 36.81
N ALA A 197 8.11 -9.80 35.67
CA ALA A 197 7.85 -11.04 34.95
C ALA A 197 9.11 -11.64 34.30
N HIS A 198 10.08 -10.79 33.93
CA HIS A 198 11.28 -11.18 33.18
C HIS A 198 12.59 -11.01 33.96
N LEU A 199 12.53 -10.79 35.27
CA LEU A 199 13.69 -10.47 36.12
C LEU A 199 14.81 -11.51 35.99
N ASN A 200 14.44 -12.79 35.96
CA ASN A 200 15.41 -13.89 35.86
C ASN A 200 16.16 -13.89 34.51
N ASP A 201 15.45 -13.61 33.41
CA ASP A 201 16.05 -13.55 32.08
C ASP A 201 16.97 -12.33 31.94
N ILE A 202 16.52 -11.18 32.46
CA ILE A 202 17.32 -9.95 32.51
C ILE A 202 18.59 -10.18 33.34
N ASN A 203 18.47 -10.72 34.54
CA ASN A 203 19.61 -11.03 35.40
C ASN A 203 20.57 -12.02 34.73
N LYS A 204 20.05 -13.08 34.11
CA LYS A 204 20.87 -14.05 33.38
C LYS A 204 21.63 -13.41 32.23
N HIS A 205 20.97 -12.52 31.47
CA HIS A 205 21.61 -11.82 30.36
C HIS A 205 22.67 -10.82 30.87
N TRP A 206 22.35 -10.04 31.90
CA TRP A 206 23.30 -9.10 32.50
C TRP A 206 24.52 -9.82 33.09
N LEU A 207 24.32 -10.93 33.82
CA LEU A 207 25.42 -11.76 34.34
C LEU A 207 26.24 -12.47 33.24
N SER A 208 25.73 -12.51 32.00
CA SER A 208 26.49 -13.01 30.86
C SER A 208 27.47 -11.98 30.29
N THR A 209 27.36 -10.70 30.67
CA THR A 209 28.33 -9.67 30.26
C THR A 209 29.55 -9.65 31.18
N PRO A 210 30.72 -9.17 30.71
CA PRO A 210 31.90 -8.98 31.56
C PRO A 210 31.63 -8.08 32.77
N GLU A 211 30.92 -6.97 32.56
CA GLU A 211 30.60 -5.98 33.59
C GLU A 211 29.70 -6.58 34.67
N GLY A 212 28.69 -7.36 34.27
CA GLY A 212 27.81 -8.05 35.22
C GLY A 212 28.56 -9.08 36.07
N ARG A 213 29.50 -9.82 35.47
CA ARG A 213 30.36 -10.77 36.21
C ARG A 213 31.31 -10.08 37.17
N GLU A 214 31.95 -8.98 36.73
CA GLU A 214 32.87 -8.22 37.57
C GLU A 214 32.13 -7.61 38.76
N LYS A 215 30.96 -7.02 38.52
CA LYS A 215 30.11 -6.47 39.58
C LYS A 215 29.70 -7.56 40.57
N LEU A 216 29.22 -8.71 40.08
CA LEU A 216 28.89 -9.85 40.93
C LEU A 216 30.10 -10.34 41.74
N ALA A 217 31.29 -10.41 41.14
CA ALA A 217 32.51 -10.80 41.84
C ALA A 217 32.87 -9.80 42.95
N SER A 218 32.74 -8.50 42.70
CA SER A 218 33.01 -7.45 43.69
C SER A 218 32.04 -7.51 44.88
N GLU A 219 30.75 -7.70 44.63
CA GLU A 219 29.73 -7.82 45.67
C GLU A 219 29.88 -9.11 46.47
N SER A 220 30.25 -10.20 45.79
CA SER A 220 30.54 -11.49 46.42
C SER A 220 31.77 -11.38 47.34
N TYR A 221 32.80 -10.65 46.91
CA TYR A 221 33.99 -10.40 47.73
C TYR A 221 33.66 -9.60 48.99
N ILE A 222 32.88 -8.52 48.86
CA ILE A 222 32.44 -7.71 50.01
C ILE A 222 31.62 -8.58 50.99
N SER A 223 30.65 -9.34 50.46
CA SER A 223 29.81 -10.24 51.27
C SER A 223 30.64 -11.29 52.02
N TYR A 224 31.68 -11.83 51.37
CA TYR A 224 32.62 -12.75 51.99
C TYR A 224 33.39 -12.11 53.15
N GLN A 225 33.92 -10.89 52.98
CA GLN A 225 34.62 -10.17 54.04
C GLN A 225 33.71 -9.87 55.24
N ILE A 226 32.47 -9.45 54.98
CA ILE A 226 31.45 -9.26 56.02
C ILE A 226 31.19 -10.57 56.79
N GLY A 227 31.09 -11.69 56.07
CA GLY A 227 30.90 -13.01 56.67
C GLY A 227 32.04 -13.43 57.59
N ILE A 228 33.30 -13.22 57.15
CA ILE A 228 34.49 -13.47 57.99
C ILE A 228 34.43 -12.61 59.24
N TYR A 229 34.27 -11.29 59.08
CA TYR A 229 34.23 -10.35 60.19
C TYR A 229 33.14 -10.71 61.20
N ALA A 230 31.91 -10.94 60.74
CA ALA A 230 30.78 -11.32 61.60
C ALA A 230 31.03 -12.64 62.35
N THR A 231 31.74 -13.58 61.73
CA THR A 231 32.12 -14.85 62.37
C THR A 231 33.19 -14.64 63.43
N GLN A 232 34.22 -13.84 63.14
CA GLN A 232 35.26 -13.50 64.10
C GLN A 232 34.69 -12.77 65.31
N GLN A 233 33.79 -11.80 65.12
CA GLN A 233 33.12 -11.08 66.21
C GLN A 233 32.31 -11.99 67.13
N LYS A 234 31.83 -13.15 66.65
CA LYS A 234 31.13 -14.14 67.48
C LYS A 234 32.07 -15.08 68.22
N ILE A 235 33.13 -15.55 67.56
CA ILE A 235 34.00 -16.61 68.09
C ILE A 235 35.11 -16.04 68.97
N TYR A 236 35.75 -14.94 68.54
CA TYR A 236 36.99 -14.45 69.13
C TYR A 236 36.81 -13.96 70.58
N PRO A 237 35.70 -13.30 70.97
CA PRO A 237 35.45 -12.96 72.37
C PRO A 237 35.38 -14.20 73.28
N ILE A 238 34.68 -15.25 72.84
CA ILE A 238 34.53 -16.50 73.61
C ILE A 238 35.89 -17.18 73.82
N LEU A 239 36.76 -17.14 72.81
CA LEU A 239 38.11 -17.70 72.91
C LEU A 239 38.99 -16.88 73.85
N ARG A 240 38.94 -15.55 73.79
CA ARG A 240 39.68 -14.64 74.68
C ARG A 240 39.33 -14.87 76.15
N ASP A 241 38.04 -15.00 76.45
CA ASP A 241 37.54 -15.25 77.81
C ASP A 241 38.08 -16.56 78.39
N LYS A 242 38.27 -17.59 77.55
CA LYS A 242 38.78 -18.90 77.98
C LYS A 242 40.32 -18.97 78.04
N ALA A 243 41.01 -18.21 77.21
CA ALA A 243 42.45 -18.31 76.97
C ALA A 243 43.32 -17.35 77.82
N GLY A 244 42.71 -16.37 78.48
CA GLY A 244 43.39 -15.53 79.45
C GLY A 244 44.45 -14.58 78.89
N THR A 245 44.26 -14.04 77.67
CA THR A 245 45.07 -12.99 76.98
C THR A 245 46.15 -13.41 75.98
N SER A 246 46.30 -14.70 75.65
CA SER A 246 47.18 -15.10 74.53
C SER A 246 46.66 -14.57 73.18
N CYS A 247 47.59 -14.20 72.30
CA CYS A 247 47.23 -13.63 71.00
C CYS A 247 46.53 -14.69 70.15
N ILE A 248 45.40 -14.34 69.50
CA ILE A 248 44.59 -15.30 68.73
C ILE A 248 45.40 -15.95 67.59
N THR A 249 46.40 -15.23 67.04
CA THR A 249 47.32 -15.77 66.04
C THR A 249 48.24 -16.87 66.57
N ASP A 250 48.53 -16.92 67.88
CA ASP A 250 49.36 -17.99 68.47
C ASP A 250 48.65 -19.35 68.40
N TRP A 251 47.33 -19.33 68.20
CA TRP A 251 46.49 -20.52 68.06
C TRP A 251 46.35 -20.96 66.59
N GLY A 252 47.07 -20.32 65.67
CA GLY A 252 46.97 -20.57 64.23
C GLY A 252 45.69 -20.04 63.59
N LEU A 253 44.91 -19.23 64.31
CA LEU A 253 43.71 -18.58 63.76
C LEU A 253 44.09 -17.34 62.96
N PRO A 254 43.34 -16.99 61.89
CA PRO A 254 43.58 -15.77 61.14
C PRO A 254 43.54 -14.52 62.03
N PRO A 255 44.33 -13.47 61.72
CA PRO A 255 44.24 -12.20 62.44
C PRO A 255 42.81 -11.64 62.36
N GLU A 256 42.42 -10.88 63.39
CA GLU A 256 41.12 -10.21 63.38
C GLU A 256 41.09 -9.20 62.23
N VAL A 257 40.12 -9.40 61.34
CA VAL A 257 39.91 -8.52 60.20
C VAL A 257 39.32 -7.22 60.74
N PRO A 258 39.84 -6.05 60.34
CA PRO A 258 39.22 -4.78 60.70
C PRO A 258 37.77 -4.80 60.22
N ASN A 259 36.87 -4.12 60.95
CA ASN A 259 35.49 -3.96 60.50
C ASN A 259 35.54 -3.49 59.04
N PRO A 260 35.02 -4.27 58.06
CA PRO A 260 34.94 -3.78 56.71
C PRO A 260 34.06 -2.53 56.81
N GLU A 261 34.68 -1.35 56.72
CA GLU A 261 33.96 -0.10 56.63
C GLU A 261 33.12 -0.25 55.37
N ILE A 262 31.86 -0.67 55.54
CA ILE A 262 30.87 -0.52 54.50
C ILE A 262 30.95 0.97 54.21
N PRO A 263 31.38 1.39 53.01
CA PRO A 263 31.37 2.79 52.66
C PRO A 263 29.96 3.24 52.97
N VAL A 264 29.78 4.04 54.01
CA VAL A 264 28.47 4.54 54.38
C VAL A 264 28.04 5.25 53.10
N ALA A 265 26.99 4.74 52.46
CA ALA A 265 26.53 5.12 51.12
C ALA A 265 25.91 6.53 51.13
N ASN A 266 26.63 7.49 51.72
CA ASN A 266 26.37 8.91 51.72
C ASN A 266 27.08 9.59 50.53
N THR A 267 27.90 8.88 49.75
CA THR A 267 27.98 9.19 48.33
C THR A 267 26.67 8.73 47.73
N PRO A 268 25.82 9.65 47.22
CA PRO A 268 24.69 9.26 46.40
C PRO A 268 25.24 8.26 45.39
N LEU A 269 24.64 7.07 45.30
CA LEU A 269 24.73 6.34 44.04
C LEU A 269 24.40 7.39 42.99
N ASP A 270 25.37 7.73 42.13
CA ASP A 270 25.11 8.54 40.96
C ASP A 270 24.03 7.78 40.22
N TYR A 271 22.79 8.14 40.51
CA TYR A 271 21.62 7.70 39.83
C TYR A 271 21.83 8.26 38.44
N ILE A 272 22.41 7.47 37.55
CA ILE A 272 22.38 7.75 36.13
C ILE A 272 20.90 7.74 35.82
N PRO A 273 20.27 8.91 35.60
CA PRO A 273 18.86 8.92 35.26
C PRO A 273 18.72 8.09 33.99
N PHE A 274 17.75 7.20 33.93
CA PHE A 274 17.46 6.43 32.72
C PHE A 274 17.24 7.36 31.50
N ASP A 275 16.88 8.63 31.75
CA ASP A 275 16.74 9.70 30.77
C ASP A 275 18.07 10.21 30.18
N ARG A 276 19.22 9.72 30.66
CA ARG A 276 20.57 10.08 30.22
C ARG A 276 21.33 8.91 29.60
N LEU A 277 20.62 7.90 29.12
CA LEU A 277 21.21 6.99 28.13
C LEU A 277 21.63 7.84 26.92
N PRO A 278 22.88 7.69 26.42
CA PRO A 278 23.33 8.42 25.24
C PRO A 278 22.36 8.10 24.11
N THR A 279 21.61 9.11 23.67
CA THR A 279 20.88 9.05 22.41
C THR A 279 21.91 8.80 21.30
N ASP A 280 21.57 7.94 20.34
CA ASP A 280 22.44 7.46 19.24
C ASP A 280 23.16 8.57 18.42
N GLU A 281 22.86 9.85 18.68
CA GLU A 281 23.56 11.01 18.11
C GLU A 281 24.95 11.28 18.72
N GLU A 282 25.29 10.74 19.91
CA GLU A 282 26.62 10.94 20.52
C GLU A 282 27.66 9.86 20.19
N LEU A 283 27.29 8.81 19.43
CA LEU A 283 28.23 7.83 18.87
C LEU A 283 28.87 8.35 17.56
N GLY A 284 29.41 9.57 17.62
CA GLY A 284 30.16 10.19 16.52
C GLY A 284 31.52 9.52 16.33
N ASP A 285 31.75 9.03 15.10
CA ASP A 285 33.04 8.67 14.50
C ASP A 285 33.91 7.64 15.26
N LEU A 286 33.42 6.40 15.34
CA LEU A 286 34.35 5.26 15.41
C LEU A 286 34.93 5.01 14.00
N PRO A 287 36.27 4.98 13.83
CA PRO A 287 36.89 4.70 12.54
C PRO A 287 36.45 3.32 12.05
N SER A 288 35.95 3.28 10.82
CA SER A 288 35.52 2.06 10.15
C SER A 288 36.72 1.17 9.85
N GLU A 289 37.10 0.33 10.81
CA GLU A 289 38.18 -0.64 10.66
C GLU A 289 37.64 -1.91 10.00
N THR A 290 37.51 -1.90 8.67
CA THR A 290 37.36 -3.13 7.88
C THR A 290 38.11 -3.02 6.55
N ASP A 291 39.43 -3.15 6.62
CA ASP A 291 40.24 -3.66 5.52
C ASP A 291 40.61 -5.11 5.86
N HIS A 292 39.79 -6.06 5.40
CA HIS A 292 40.17 -7.47 5.36
C HIS A 292 40.61 -7.82 3.92
N PRO A 293 41.88 -8.18 3.70
CA PRO A 293 42.31 -8.68 2.40
C PRO A 293 41.70 -10.06 2.13
N ALA A 294 41.17 -10.21 0.91
CA ALA A 294 40.61 -11.43 0.38
C ALA A 294 41.60 -12.60 0.47
N SER A 295 41.27 -13.60 1.28
CA SER A 295 41.95 -14.89 1.29
C SER A 295 41.45 -15.73 0.11
N THR A 296 42.18 -15.69 -1.00
CA THR A 296 42.01 -16.64 -2.11
C THR A 296 42.68 -17.96 -1.73
N ALA A 297 41.90 -18.91 -1.24
CA ALA A 297 42.34 -20.31 -1.14
C ALA A 297 42.04 -21.02 -2.47
N SER A 298 43.08 -21.25 -3.27
CA SER A 298 43.10 -22.29 -4.31
C SER A 298 42.94 -23.66 -3.65
N VAL A 299 41.99 -24.44 -4.12
CA VAL A 299 41.90 -25.89 -3.86
C VAL A 299 42.13 -26.62 -5.18
N PRO A 300 42.96 -27.69 -5.19
CA PRO A 300 43.30 -28.47 -6.39
C PRO A 300 42.14 -29.28 -6.98
#